data_AF-A0A4V2K7Z8-F1
#
_entry.id   AF-A0A4V2K7Z8-F1
#
_cell.length_a   1.000
_cell.length_b   1.000
_cell.length_c   1.000
_cell.angle_alpha   90.00
_cell.angle_beta   90.00
_cell.angle_gamma   90.00
#
_symmetry.space_group_name_H-M   'P 1'
#
loop_
_entity.id
_entity.type
_entity.pdbx_description
1 polymer ?
#
loop_
_entity_poly.entity_id
_entity_poly.type
_entity_poly.pdbx_seq_one_letter_code
_entity_poly.pdbx_strand_id
1 'polypeptide(L)'
;MPHSQINMPSFPGGEHGAPHGISPSRDLHAGGAPPPYAPPPPSGFRVPLSDSQPFPQNRAGPPVAFDADGRTPVYIGSAIFERAVHPCKIVSTFNPPARVAWGGGELEHRGRYDLLPFDPNTMEWVQASGGHVPPGRRPVEGGYEENGDKLYHAIGVVNGVKVPGKAGAHLRGANVPFGGQEHHVDHYEILVWRH
;
A
#
# COMPACT_ATOMS: atom_id res chain seq x y z
N MET A 1 -14.64 -34.03 41.76
CA MET A 1 -16.01 -34.55 41.98
C MET A 1 -16.63 -33.70 43.08
N PRO A 2 -17.85 -33.15 42.91
CA PRO A 2 -19.03 -33.87 42.45
C PRO A 2 -19.62 -33.36 41.12
N HIS A 3 -20.36 -34.27 40.49
CA HIS A 3 -21.14 -34.07 39.29
C HIS A 3 -22.49 -33.46 39.64
N SER A 4 -22.92 -32.42 38.91
CA SER A 4 -24.31 -31.96 38.90
C SER A 4 -24.91 -32.28 37.53
N GLN A 5 -25.78 -33.29 37.53
CA GLN A 5 -26.66 -33.68 36.43
C GLN A 5 -27.63 -32.54 36.11
N ILE A 6 -27.89 -32.30 34.82
CA ILE A 6 -29.11 -31.64 34.38
C ILE A 6 -29.83 -32.60 33.44
N ASN A 7 -31.07 -32.90 33.84
CA ASN A 7 -31.98 -33.88 33.26
C ASN A 7 -32.76 -33.24 32.10
N MET A 8 -32.97 -33.99 31.01
CA MET A 8 -33.81 -33.60 29.89
C MET A 8 -35.31 -33.72 30.24
N PRO A 9 -36.19 -32.94 29.60
CA PRO A 9 -37.59 -33.32 29.43
C PRO A 9 -37.82 -34.03 28.09
N SER A 10 -38.42 -35.21 28.17
CA SER A 10 -38.92 -36.05 27.07
C SER A 10 -40.27 -35.58 26.56
N PHE A 11 -40.56 -35.76 25.25
CA PHE A 11 -41.91 -35.85 24.65
C PHE A 11 -41.85 -36.66 23.33
N PRO A 12 -42.98 -37.23 22.86
CA PRO A 12 -43.16 -38.68 22.69
C PRO A 12 -42.87 -39.22 21.27
N GLY A 13 -42.75 -40.55 21.19
CA GLY A 13 -42.48 -41.31 19.96
C GLY A 13 -43.72 -41.82 19.21
N GLY A 14 -43.44 -42.46 18.06
CA GLY A 14 -44.36 -43.19 17.17
C GLY A 14 -44.20 -42.73 15.71
N GLU A 15 -43.21 -43.21 14.95
CA GLU A 15 -43.13 -44.47 14.16
C GLU A 15 -43.84 -44.46 12.79
N HIS A 16 -43.13 -45.09 11.83
CA HIS A 16 -43.54 -45.64 10.53
C HIS A 16 -43.48 -44.79 9.26
N GLY A 17 -42.57 -45.18 8.36
CA GLY A 17 -42.82 -45.17 6.91
C GLY A 17 -41.75 -44.52 6.02
N ALA A 18 -40.73 -45.28 5.63
CA ALA A 18 -40.15 -45.18 4.28
C ALA A 18 -40.79 -46.31 3.42
N PRO A 19 -40.79 -46.31 2.07
CA PRO A 19 -39.94 -45.53 1.15
C PRO A 19 -40.68 -44.97 -0.09
N HIS A 20 -40.00 -44.15 -0.90
CA HIS A 20 -39.84 -44.27 -2.38
C HIS A 20 -39.49 -42.91 -2.99
N GLY A 21 -38.59 -42.95 -3.99
CA GLY A 21 -37.71 -41.85 -4.36
C GLY A 21 -38.30 -40.76 -5.25
N ILE A 22 -37.62 -39.61 -5.21
CA ILE A 22 -37.59 -38.61 -6.30
C ILE A 22 -36.15 -38.09 -6.39
N SER A 23 -35.64 -38.06 -7.62
CA SER A 23 -34.27 -37.74 -8.05
C SER A 23 -33.75 -36.38 -7.59
N PRO A 24 -32.42 -36.19 -7.45
CA PRO A 24 -31.85 -34.87 -7.21
C PRO A 24 -31.82 -34.05 -8.50
N SER A 25 -32.68 -33.05 -8.59
CA SER A 25 -32.60 -32.00 -9.61
C SER A 25 -31.38 -31.13 -9.33
N ARG A 26 -30.44 -31.13 -10.28
CA ARG A 26 -29.30 -30.21 -10.34
C ARG A 26 -29.82 -28.78 -10.52
N ASP A 27 -29.81 -27.99 -9.45
CA ASP A 27 -29.85 -26.54 -9.60
C ASP A 27 -28.48 -26.07 -10.10
N LEU A 28 -28.45 -25.83 -11.41
CA LEU A 28 -27.36 -25.20 -12.14
C LEU A 28 -27.10 -23.84 -11.50
N HIS A 29 -25.95 -23.70 -10.84
CA HIS A 29 -25.43 -22.43 -10.37
C HIS A 29 -25.18 -21.54 -11.58
N ALA A 30 -26.14 -20.68 -11.90
CA ALA A 30 -25.97 -19.63 -12.89
C ALA A 30 -24.85 -18.70 -12.39
N GLY A 31 -23.70 -18.77 -13.06
CA GLY A 31 -22.58 -17.88 -12.81
C GLY A 31 -23.00 -16.43 -13.05
N GLY A 32 -23.29 -15.72 -11.96
CA GLY A 32 -23.37 -14.27 -11.98
C GLY A 32 -22.03 -13.73 -12.45
N ALA A 33 -22.06 -12.85 -13.44
CA ALA A 33 -20.87 -12.11 -13.87
C ALA A 33 -20.22 -11.44 -12.63
N PRO A 34 -18.88 -11.38 -12.55
CA PRO A 34 -18.24 -10.64 -11.48
C PRO A 34 -18.76 -9.19 -11.48
N PRO A 35 -18.91 -8.56 -10.29
CA PRO A 35 -19.35 -7.17 -10.21
C PRO A 35 -18.47 -6.29 -11.10
N PRO A 36 -19.02 -5.22 -11.71
CA PRO A 36 -18.22 -4.28 -12.48
C PRO A 36 -17.02 -3.84 -11.65
N TYR A 37 -15.82 -3.86 -12.25
CA TYR A 37 -14.55 -3.56 -11.58
C TYR A 37 -14.68 -2.31 -10.70
N ALA A 38 -14.69 -2.51 -9.38
CA ALA A 38 -14.64 -1.39 -8.45
C ALA A 38 -13.36 -0.58 -8.74
N PRO A 39 -13.42 0.76 -8.76
CA PRO A 39 -12.23 1.56 -8.95
C PRO A 39 -11.21 1.22 -7.84
N PRO A 40 -9.89 1.24 -8.15
CA PRO A 40 -8.88 0.94 -7.14
C PRO A 40 -8.99 1.93 -5.98
N PRO A 41 -8.64 1.51 -4.75
CA PRO A 41 -8.64 2.39 -3.59
C PRO A 41 -7.73 3.60 -3.85
N PRO A 42 -7.99 4.78 -3.24
CA PRO A 42 -7.17 5.98 -3.46
C PRO A 42 -5.67 5.78 -3.22
N SER A 43 -5.32 4.88 -2.31
CA SER A 43 -3.95 4.51 -1.95
C SER A 43 -3.33 3.44 -2.86
N GLY A 44 -4.12 2.82 -3.74
CA GLY A 44 -3.75 1.65 -4.52
C GLY A 44 -3.70 0.37 -3.69
N PHE A 45 -3.61 -0.77 -4.36
CA PHE A 45 -3.35 -2.06 -3.70
C PHE A 45 -1.90 -2.11 -3.22
N ARG A 46 -1.68 -2.63 -2.01
CA ARG A 46 -0.36 -2.68 -1.38
C ARG A 46 0.10 -4.11 -1.11
N VAL A 47 1.42 -4.30 -1.11
CA VAL A 47 2.04 -5.56 -0.69
C VAL A 47 2.71 -5.32 0.67
N PRO A 48 2.18 -5.89 1.76
CA PRO A 48 2.79 -5.74 3.08
C PRO A 48 4.12 -6.49 3.14
N LEU A 49 5.14 -5.82 3.67
CA LEU A 49 6.50 -6.31 3.82
C LEU A 49 7.06 -5.93 5.19
N SER A 50 8.18 -6.55 5.53
CA SER A 50 9.02 -6.20 6.68
C SER A 50 10.50 -6.20 6.28
N ASP A 51 11.35 -5.69 7.16
CA ASP A 51 12.80 -5.58 6.98
C ASP A 51 13.55 -6.93 6.95
N SER A 52 12.87 -8.03 7.26
CA SER A 52 13.42 -9.40 7.25
C SER A 52 12.91 -10.28 6.10
N GLN A 53 11.95 -9.80 5.31
CA GLN A 53 11.35 -10.56 4.22
C GLN A 53 12.04 -10.32 2.88
N PRO A 54 12.18 -11.36 2.02
CA PRO A 54 12.65 -11.17 0.65
C PRO A 54 11.76 -10.20 -0.13
N PHE A 55 12.38 -9.34 -0.92
CA PHE A 55 11.65 -8.37 -1.75
C PHE A 55 10.91 -9.08 -2.91
N PRO A 56 9.59 -8.86 -3.09
CA PRO A 56 8.78 -9.56 -4.08
C PRO A 56 8.91 -8.93 -5.48
N GLN A 57 10.02 -9.20 -6.16
CA GLN A 57 10.35 -8.61 -7.47
C GLN A 57 9.22 -8.74 -8.51
N ASN A 58 8.52 -9.88 -8.52
CA ASN A 58 7.42 -10.17 -9.45
C ASN A 58 6.14 -9.36 -9.19
N ARG A 59 6.02 -8.70 -8.02
CA ARG A 59 4.84 -7.92 -7.62
C ARG A 59 5.13 -6.43 -7.50
N ALA A 60 6.37 -5.98 -7.67
CA ALA A 60 6.77 -4.59 -7.45
C ALA A 60 6.45 -3.65 -8.63
N GLY A 61 6.17 -4.19 -9.82
CA GLY A 61 6.15 -3.40 -11.05
C GLY A 61 7.55 -2.93 -11.47
N PRO A 62 7.66 -2.10 -12.52
CA PRO A 62 8.93 -1.47 -12.87
C PRO A 62 9.44 -0.54 -11.76
N PRO A 63 10.77 -0.38 -11.61
CA PRO A 63 11.32 0.62 -10.70
C PRO A 63 10.89 2.04 -11.11
N VAL A 64 10.75 2.92 -10.15
CA VAL A 64 10.38 4.33 -10.39
C VAL A 64 11.60 5.23 -10.62
N ALA A 65 12.76 4.77 -10.16
CA ALA A 65 14.05 5.43 -10.29
C ALA A 65 15.20 4.42 -10.15
N PHE A 66 16.43 4.91 -10.31
CA PHE A 66 17.65 4.19 -9.97
C PHE A 66 18.42 5.00 -8.93
N ASP A 67 19.10 4.31 -8.01
CA ASP A 67 19.91 4.94 -6.97
C ASP A 67 21.14 5.64 -7.55
N ALA A 68 21.97 6.27 -6.71
CA ALA A 68 23.12 7.08 -7.14
C ALA A 68 24.13 6.35 -8.05
N ASP A 69 24.15 5.02 -8.05
CA ASP A 69 24.96 4.19 -8.94
C ASP A 69 24.41 4.07 -10.38
N GLY A 70 23.20 4.57 -10.63
CA GLY A 70 22.48 4.51 -11.90
C GLY A 70 22.00 3.11 -12.30
N ARG A 71 22.06 2.12 -11.39
CA ARG A 71 21.79 0.70 -11.71
C ARG A 71 20.89 0.02 -10.68
N THR A 72 20.99 0.41 -9.41
CA THR A 72 20.21 -0.19 -8.32
C THR A 72 18.76 0.30 -8.40
N PRO A 73 17.78 -0.62 -8.56
CA PRO A 73 16.39 -0.22 -8.74
C PRO A 73 15.78 0.33 -7.45
N VAL A 74 14.99 1.39 -7.60
CA VAL A 74 14.30 2.05 -6.49
C VAL A 74 12.79 1.93 -6.68
N TYR A 75 12.11 1.55 -5.61
CA TYR A 75 10.67 1.37 -5.53
C TYR A 75 10.06 2.33 -4.50
N ILE A 76 8.74 2.39 -4.47
CA ILE A 76 7.97 3.24 -3.55
C ILE A 76 7.05 2.40 -2.66
N GLY A 77 6.83 2.88 -1.46
CA GLY A 77 5.87 2.29 -0.55
C GLY A 77 5.56 3.22 0.59
N SER A 78 4.99 2.66 1.65
CA SER A 78 4.58 3.41 2.83
C SER A 78 5.10 2.73 4.09
N ALA A 79 5.99 3.40 4.82
CA ALA A 79 6.47 2.97 6.13
C ALA A 79 5.39 3.22 7.19
N ILE A 80 5.12 2.21 8.02
CA ILE A 80 4.09 2.25 9.05
C ILE A 80 4.71 2.61 10.39
N PHE A 81 4.28 3.73 10.97
CA PHE A 81 4.61 4.17 12.32
C PHE A 81 3.40 3.97 13.24
N GLU A 82 3.57 4.14 14.55
CA GLU A 82 2.50 3.93 15.54
C GLU A 82 1.26 4.81 15.27
N ARG A 83 1.47 6.06 14.84
CA ARG A 83 0.41 7.07 14.67
C ARG A 83 0.44 7.75 13.30
N ALA A 84 1.29 7.28 12.38
CA ALA A 84 1.51 7.90 11.08
C ALA A 84 1.89 6.88 10.01
N VAL A 85 1.72 7.23 8.73
CA VAL A 85 2.10 6.40 7.59
C VAL A 85 2.82 7.27 6.57
N HIS A 86 4.08 6.97 6.28
CA HIS A 86 4.92 7.86 5.47
C HIS A 86 5.35 7.21 4.16
N PRO A 87 5.19 7.89 3.03
CA PRO A 87 5.84 7.48 1.78
C PRO A 87 7.34 7.27 1.97
N CYS A 88 7.86 6.18 1.42
CA CYS A 88 9.25 5.79 1.58
C CYS A 88 9.90 5.36 0.26
N LYS A 89 11.21 5.56 0.19
CA LYS A 89 12.10 4.97 -0.80
C LYS A 89 12.36 3.52 -0.39
N ILE A 90 12.20 2.56 -1.31
CA ILE A 90 12.53 1.15 -1.07
C ILE A 90 13.66 0.75 -2.01
N VAL A 91 14.77 0.29 -1.44
CA VAL A 91 15.91 -0.27 -2.17
C VAL A 91 16.16 -1.66 -1.62
N SER A 92 15.86 -2.70 -2.40
CA SER A 92 15.84 -4.09 -1.92
C SER A 92 17.21 -4.63 -1.48
N THR A 93 18.29 -4.00 -1.93
CA THR A 93 19.68 -4.34 -1.54
C THR A 93 20.14 -3.65 -0.26
N PHE A 94 19.38 -2.68 0.26
CA PHE A 94 19.70 -2.01 1.52
C PHE A 94 19.20 -2.81 2.72
N ASN A 95 19.83 -2.57 3.88
CA ASN A 95 19.40 -3.11 5.16
C ASN A 95 19.27 -2.00 6.21
N PRO A 96 18.05 -1.59 6.62
CA PRO A 96 16.76 -2.07 6.10
C PRO A 96 16.46 -1.53 4.69
N PRO A 97 15.54 -2.16 3.92
CA PRO A 97 15.22 -1.74 2.55
C PRO A 97 14.54 -0.38 2.45
N ALA A 98 13.71 -0.03 3.44
CA ALA A 98 12.89 1.18 3.43
C ALA A 98 13.61 2.37 4.09
N ARG A 99 13.59 3.52 3.41
CA ARG A 99 14.16 4.79 3.85
C ARG A 99 13.09 5.88 3.84
N VAL A 100 12.99 6.65 4.91
CA VAL A 100 11.95 7.68 5.10
C VAL A 100 12.60 9.03 5.35
N ALA A 101 12.08 10.08 4.71
CA ALA A 101 12.45 11.45 5.05
C ALA A 101 11.73 11.83 6.37
N TRP A 102 12.50 11.97 7.45
CA TRP A 102 11.95 12.19 8.80
C TRP A 102 12.90 12.99 9.68
N GLY A 103 12.39 14.07 10.28
CA GLY A 103 13.11 14.84 11.30
C GLY A 103 14.44 15.42 10.83
N GLY A 104 14.54 15.81 9.56
CA GLY A 104 15.80 16.30 8.95
C GLY A 104 16.75 15.19 8.48
N GLY A 105 16.44 13.91 8.72
CA GLY A 105 17.30 12.78 8.37
C GLY A 105 16.69 11.81 7.35
N GLU A 106 17.55 10.96 6.80
CA GLU A 106 17.14 9.72 6.13
C GLU A 106 17.04 8.60 7.16
N LEU A 107 15.82 8.31 7.60
CA LEU A 107 15.55 7.28 8.59
C LEU A 107 15.59 5.88 7.97
N GLU A 108 16.36 4.99 8.59
CA GLU A 108 16.33 3.55 8.38
C GLU A 108 15.09 2.94 9.02
N HIS A 109 14.03 2.71 8.24
CA HIS A 109 12.78 2.19 8.79
C HIS A 109 12.88 0.69 9.08
N ARG A 110 12.83 0.33 10.36
CA ARG A 110 12.78 -1.06 10.84
C ARG A 110 11.35 -1.39 11.25
N GLY A 111 10.76 -2.39 10.61
CA GLY A 111 9.38 -2.79 10.84
C GLY A 111 8.57 -2.93 9.55
N ARG A 112 7.25 -2.84 9.67
CA ARG A 112 6.33 -3.01 8.54
C ARG A 112 6.38 -1.82 7.59
N TYR A 113 6.42 -2.11 6.30
CA TYR A 113 6.18 -1.16 5.24
C TYR A 113 5.36 -1.83 4.13
N ASP A 114 4.58 -1.03 3.42
CA ASP A 114 3.64 -1.50 2.41
C ASP A 114 4.11 -1.01 1.03
N LEU A 115 4.69 -1.91 0.24
CA LEU A 115 5.11 -1.65 -1.15
C LEU A 115 3.89 -1.24 -1.97
N LEU A 116 4.04 -0.16 -2.75
CA LEU A 116 3.11 0.23 -3.79
C LEU A 116 3.67 -0.27 -5.14
N PRO A 117 3.08 -1.30 -5.75
CA PRO A 117 3.42 -1.68 -7.11
C PRO A 117 3.15 -0.52 -8.05
N PHE A 118 4.20 -0.01 -8.70
CA PHE A 118 4.01 1.01 -9.72
C PHE A 118 3.50 0.36 -11.00
N ASP A 119 2.42 0.88 -11.55
CA ASP A 119 1.86 0.42 -12.82
C ASP A 119 1.72 1.61 -13.78
N PRO A 120 2.55 1.70 -14.83
CA PRO A 120 2.51 2.83 -15.75
C PRO A 120 1.23 2.90 -16.59
N ASN A 121 0.40 1.84 -16.61
CA ASN A 121 -0.90 1.85 -17.29
C ASN A 121 -1.98 2.56 -16.48
N THR A 122 -1.84 2.59 -15.15
CA THR A 122 -2.85 3.15 -14.23
C THR A 122 -2.33 4.33 -13.42
N MET A 123 -1.02 4.58 -13.42
CA MET A 123 -0.37 5.65 -12.68
C MET A 123 0.59 6.43 -13.56
N GLU A 124 0.80 7.70 -13.22
CA GLU A 124 1.78 8.56 -13.87
C GLU A 124 2.38 9.59 -12.93
N TRP A 125 3.61 10.00 -13.24
CA TRP A 125 4.32 11.06 -12.56
C TRP A 125 4.02 12.39 -13.24
N VAL A 126 3.56 13.39 -12.49
CA VAL A 126 3.26 14.73 -13.01
C VAL A 126 4.02 15.78 -12.25
N GLN A 127 4.49 16.81 -12.95
CA GLN A 127 5.20 17.93 -12.34
C GLN A 127 4.29 18.67 -11.37
N ALA A 128 4.82 18.95 -10.18
CA ALA A 128 4.14 19.62 -9.08
C ALA A 128 5.13 20.51 -8.32
N SER A 129 4.58 21.43 -7.52
CA SER A 129 5.40 22.29 -6.66
C SER A 129 4.61 22.85 -5.48
N GLY A 130 5.31 23.29 -4.45
CA GLY A 130 4.70 24.02 -3.34
C GLY A 130 3.71 23.19 -2.50
N GLY A 131 3.75 21.85 -2.57
CA GLY A 131 2.77 20.97 -1.91
C GLY A 131 1.45 20.80 -2.66
N HIS A 132 1.32 21.38 -3.86
CA HIS A 132 0.07 21.36 -4.63
C HIS A 132 -0.01 20.17 -5.59
N VAL A 133 -1.21 19.60 -5.70
CA VAL A 133 -1.55 18.65 -6.76
C VAL A 133 -1.98 19.44 -8.00
N PRO A 134 -1.51 19.11 -9.21
CA PRO A 134 -1.95 19.79 -10.42
C PRO A 134 -3.48 19.71 -10.63
N PRO A 135 -4.15 20.78 -11.10
CA PRO A 135 -5.59 20.80 -11.30
C PRO A 135 -6.09 19.64 -12.16
N GLY A 136 -7.22 19.05 -11.77
CA GLY A 136 -7.83 17.93 -12.48
C GLY A 136 -7.10 16.59 -12.33
N ARG A 137 -6.03 16.51 -11.54
CA ARG A 137 -5.34 15.24 -11.23
C ARG A 137 -5.79 14.67 -9.89
N ARG A 138 -5.79 13.33 -9.80
CA ARG A 138 -6.07 12.60 -8.55
C ARG A 138 -4.78 11.98 -8.01
N PRO A 139 -4.22 12.46 -6.88
CA PRO A 139 -2.97 11.94 -6.36
C PRO A 139 -3.16 10.55 -5.76
N VAL A 140 -2.12 9.71 -5.82
CA VAL A 140 -2.11 8.41 -5.14
C VAL A 140 -1.78 8.64 -3.67
N GLU A 141 -2.70 8.27 -2.78
CA GLU A 141 -2.51 8.46 -1.34
C GLU A 141 -1.38 7.57 -0.82
N GLY A 142 -0.39 8.20 -0.19
CA GLY A 142 0.81 7.55 0.33
C GLY A 142 0.78 7.34 1.84
N GLY A 143 -0.05 8.11 2.56
CA GLY A 143 -0.26 7.96 3.99
C GLY A 143 -0.71 9.27 4.62
N TYR A 144 -0.32 9.48 5.86
CA TYR A 144 -0.70 10.63 6.67
C TYR A 144 0.30 10.89 7.80
N GLU A 145 0.39 12.15 8.21
CA GLU A 145 1.07 12.57 9.44
C GLU A 145 0.22 12.25 10.69
N GLU A 146 0.81 12.35 11.88
CA GLU A 146 0.11 12.10 13.15
C GLU A 146 -1.14 12.97 13.37
N ASN A 147 -1.14 14.20 12.83
CA ASN A 147 -2.29 15.10 12.90
C ASN A 147 -3.37 14.80 11.85
N GLY A 148 -3.18 13.78 11.00
CA GLY A 148 -4.09 13.38 9.94
C GLY A 148 -3.86 14.06 8.59
N ASP A 149 -2.86 14.95 8.47
CA ASP A 149 -2.55 15.60 7.20
C ASP A 149 -2.09 14.55 6.17
N LYS A 150 -2.68 14.59 4.97
CA LYS A 150 -2.41 13.61 3.91
C LYS A 150 -1.01 13.76 3.35
N LEU A 151 -0.39 12.61 3.07
CA LEU A 151 0.88 12.49 2.37
C LEU A 151 0.69 11.74 1.05
N TYR A 152 1.41 12.18 0.03
CA TYR A 152 1.41 11.63 -1.31
C TYR A 152 2.82 11.20 -1.73
N HIS A 153 2.90 10.24 -2.65
CA HIS A 153 4.17 9.80 -3.22
C HIS A 153 4.74 10.87 -4.14
N ALA A 154 5.99 11.25 -3.90
CA ALA A 154 6.70 12.24 -4.70
C ALA A 154 8.07 11.73 -5.13
N ILE A 155 8.62 12.29 -6.21
CA ILE A 155 10.03 12.15 -6.62
C ILE A 155 10.64 13.54 -6.69
N GLY A 156 11.69 13.77 -5.89
CA GLY A 156 12.55 14.95 -5.98
C GLY A 156 13.87 14.62 -6.66
N VAL A 157 14.58 15.63 -7.15
CA VAL A 157 15.93 15.47 -7.70
C VAL A 157 16.95 16.05 -6.72
N VAL A 158 17.87 15.21 -6.23
CA VAL A 158 18.97 15.62 -5.35
C VAL A 158 20.28 15.22 -6.01
N ASN A 159 21.16 16.19 -6.28
CA ASN A 159 22.45 15.96 -6.95
C ASN A 159 22.33 15.16 -8.27
N GLY A 160 21.26 15.40 -9.04
CA GLY A 160 20.99 14.71 -10.30
C GLY A 160 20.34 13.33 -10.15
N VAL A 161 20.13 12.83 -8.93
CA VAL A 161 19.49 11.54 -8.64
C VAL A 161 18.00 11.76 -8.37
N LYS A 162 17.14 10.95 -9.00
CA LYS A 162 15.70 10.91 -8.69
C LYS A 162 15.46 10.10 -7.42
N VAL A 163 14.89 10.73 -6.40
CA VAL A 163 14.71 10.15 -5.07
C VAL A 163 13.24 10.17 -4.69
N PRO A 164 12.60 9.00 -4.47
CA PRO A 164 11.23 8.97 -3.99
C PRO A 164 11.11 9.38 -2.52
N GLY A 165 10.01 10.05 -2.17
CA GLY A 165 9.71 10.52 -0.83
C GLY A 165 8.26 10.95 -0.70
N LYS A 166 8.00 11.96 0.14
CA LYS A 166 6.66 12.41 0.53
C LYS A 166 6.41 13.86 0.13
N ALA A 167 5.20 14.16 -0.33
CA ALA A 167 4.71 15.53 -0.50
C ALA A 167 3.37 15.72 0.21
N GLY A 168 3.08 16.94 0.61
CA GLY A 168 1.83 17.31 1.29
C GLY A 168 1.65 18.83 1.27
N ALA A 169 0.40 19.29 1.36
CA ALA A 169 0.09 20.72 1.34
C ALA A 169 0.75 21.46 2.52
N HIS A 170 0.78 20.83 3.70
CA HIS A 170 1.44 21.34 4.91
C HIS A 170 2.96 21.34 4.80
N LEU A 171 3.54 20.43 4.01
CA LEU A 171 4.98 20.38 3.74
C LEU A 171 5.44 21.48 2.79
N ARG A 172 4.53 22.04 1.97
CA ARG A 172 4.82 23.07 0.96
C ARG A 172 5.88 22.65 -0.08
N GLY A 173 6.08 21.35 -0.26
CA GLY A 173 7.06 20.78 -1.17
C GLY A 173 7.11 19.26 -1.06
N ALA A 174 8.21 18.67 -1.53
CA ALA A 174 8.53 17.27 -1.30
C ALA A 174 9.73 17.12 -0.37
N ASN A 175 9.66 16.17 0.56
CA ASN A 175 10.79 15.75 1.38
C ASN A 175 11.27 14.37 0.91
N VAL A 176 12.55 14.25 0.60
CA VAL A 176 13.14 13.02 0.05
C VAL A 176 14.38 12.58 0.86
N PRO A 177 14.53 11.27 1.17
CA PRO A 177 15.67 10.74 1.92
C PRO A 177 16.86 10.40 1.01
N PHE A 178 17.97 11.11 1.16
CA PHE A 178 19.17 10.87 0.37
C PHE A 178 20.47 11.20 1.11
N GLY A 179 21.44 10.29 1.07
CA GLY A 179 22.78 10.50 1.63
C GLY A 179 22.79 10.70 3.14
N GLY A 180 21.86 10.08 3.87
CA GLY A 180 21.74 10.23 5.32
C GLY A 180 20.95 11.46 5.78
N GLN A 181 20.43 12.28 4.86
CA GLN A 181 19.69 13.52 5.17
C GLN A 181 18.30 13.54 4.53
N GLU A 182 17.41 14.33 5.11
CA GLU A 182 16.15 14.75 4.46
C GLU A 182 16.42 15.99 3.61
N HIS A 183 16.00 15.96 2.34
CA HIS A 183 16.12 17.09 1.42
C HIS A 183 14.73 17.62 1.11
N HIS A 184 14.54 18.93 1.29
CA HIS A 184 13.35 19.62 0.83
C HIS A 184 13.50 20.03 -0.63
N VAL A 185 12.50 19.74 -1.45
CA VAL A 185 12.50 19.98 -2.90
C VAL A 185 11.22 20.70 -3.29
N ASP A 186 11.37 21.92 -3.81
CA ASP A 186 10.25 22.77 -4.21
C ASP A 186 9.56 22.27 -5.49
N HIS A 187 10.33 21.80 -6.46
CA HIS A 187 9.88 21.28 -7.75
C HIS A 187 10.10 19.77 -7.83
N TYR A 188 9.01 19.03 -7.93
CA TYR A 188 9.02 17.57 -7.82
C TYR A 188 7.99 16.95 -8.75
N GLU A 189 8.03 15.63 -8.87
CA GLU A 189 6.99 14.85 -9.52
C GLU A 189 6.08 14.25 -8.45
N ILE A 190 4.76 14.32 -8.61
CA ILE A 190 3.78 13.66 -7.75
C ILE A 190 3.13 12.49 -8.50
N LEU A 191 2.92 11.37 -7.82
CA LEU A 191 2.24 10.22 -8.40
C LEU A 191 0.73 10.45 -8.43
N VAL A 192 0.13 10.33 -9.61
CA VAL A 192 -1.32 10.47 -9.81
C VAL A 192 -1.88 9.25 -10.54
N TRP A 193 -3.17 9.02 -10.36
CA TRP A 193 -3.91 8.04 -11.15
C TRP A 193 -4.10 8.55 -12.59
N ARG A 194 -3.90 7.66 -13.58
CA ARG A 194 -4.31 7.88 -14.96
C ARG A 194 -5.83 7.79 -15.07
N HIS A 195 -6.38 8.59 -15.99
CA HIS A 195 -7.79 8.58 -16.37
C HIS A 195 -7.98 7.79 -17.66
#